data_AF-A0A7V4GVZ4-F1
#
_entry.id   AF-A0A7V4GVZ4-F1
#
_cell.length_a   1.000
_cell.length_b   1.000
_cell.length_c   1.000
_cell.angle_alpha   90.00
_cell.angle_beta   90.00
_cell.angle_gamma   90.00
#
_symmetry.space_group_name_H-M   'P 1'
#
loop_
_entity.id
_entity.type
_entity.pdbx_description
1 polymer ?
#
loop_
_entity_poly.entity_id
_entity_poly.type
_entity_poly.pdbx_seq_one_letter_code
_entity_poly.pdbx_strand_id
1 'polypeptide(L)'
;MRFATFASEKVHMHLQRLSLVNFKNFREASAGFSPKINIITGQNGVGKTNLLDAIHYLCMTKSYFNPVDTQNIRHGEEFMLIEGWFEREGAEEYITCGVKRHQKKQFRRNRKEYQKLSEHIGFLPVVIVTPEDSALIREGSD
;
A
#
# COMPACT_ATOMS: atom_id res chain seq x y z
N MET A 1 35.98 -18.24 -4.76
CA MET A 1 34.79 -17.37 -4.83
C MET A 1 33.76 -17.93 -3.84
N ARG A 2 33.59 -17.31 -2.67
CA ARG A 2 32.63 -17.76 -1.66
C ARG A 2 31.28 -17.13 -1.97
N PHE A 3 30.30 -17.93 -2.36
CA PHE A 3 28.91 -17.51 -2.33
C PHE A 3 28.49 -17.49 -0.86
N ALA A 4 28.21 -16.30 -0.33
CA ALA A 4 27.50 -16.18 0.93
C ALA A 4 26.03 -16.53 0.65
N THR A 5 25.61 -17.70 1.11
CA THR A 5 24.18 -18.03 1.18
C THR A 5 23.57 -17.12 2.24
N PHE A 6 22.89 -16.06 1.82
CA PHE A 6 22.00 -15.32 2.71
C PHE A 6 20.84 -16.26 3.05
N ALA A 7 20.82 -16.76 4.28
CA ALA A 7 19.60 -17.32 4.83
C ALA A 7 18.58 -16.18 4.86
N SER A 8 17.53 -16.26 4.04
CA SER A 8 16.37 -15.39 4.19
C SER A 8 15.74 -15.76 5.53
N GLU A 9 16.03 -15.01 6.58
CA GLU A 9 15.16 -14.96 7.74
C GLU A 9 13.76 -14.63 7.22
N LYS A 10 12.77 -15.50 7.52
CA LYS A 10 11.39 -15.26 7.13
C LYS A 10 10.93 -14.01 7.88
N VAL A 11 10.88 -12.88 7.19
CA VAL A 11 10.23 -11.67 7.70
C VAL A 11 8.74 -12.00 7.83
N HIS A 12 8.29 -12.21 9.05
CA HIS A 12 6.87 -12.38 9.36
C HIS A 12 6.22 -11.00 9.37
N MET A 13 5.44 -10.71 8.33
CA MET A 13 4.68 -9.47 8.19
C MET A 13 3.24 -9.79 7.77
N HIS A 14 2.27 -9.20 8.46
CA HIS A 14 0.85 -9.35 8.19
C HIS A 14 0.13 -8.01 8.37
N LEU A 15 -0.67 -7.60 7.39
CA LEU A 15 -1.62 -6.49 7.55
C LEU A 15 -2.82 -7.02 8.33
N GLN A 16 -3.09 -6.51 9.53
CA GLN A 16 -4.23 -6.91 10.36
C GLN A 16 -5.51 -6.16 9.99
N ARG A 17 -5.40 -4.85 9.74
CA ARG A 17 -6.53 -3.97 9.44
C ARG A 17 -6.16 -2.87 8.45
N LEU A 18 -7.10 -2.49 7.60
CA LEU A 18 -7.03 -1.33 6.73
C LEU A 18 -8.25 -0.42 6.97
N SER A 19 -8.03 0.89 6.98
CA SER A 19 -9.07 1.92 7.02
C SER A 19 -8.81 2.93 5.91
N LEU A 20 -9.85 3.29 5.17
CA LEU A 20 -9.81 4.21 4.04
C LEU A 20 -10.86 5.29 4.23
N VAL A 21 -10.46 6.54 4.00
CA VAL A 21 -11.37 7.69 3.88
C VAL A 21 -11.02 8.41 2.59
N ASN A 22 -12.04 8.64 1.76
CA ASN A 22 -11.94 9.41 0.51
C ASN A 22 -10.81 8.93 -0.43
N PHE A 23 -10.54 7.63 -0.46
CA PHE A 23 -9.53 7.03 -1.33
C PHE A 23 -10.18 6.47 -2.60
N LYS A 24 -9.89 7.08 -3.75
CA LYS A 24 -10.45 6.71 -5.07
C LYS A 24 -11.97 6.58 -5.05
N ASN A 25 -12.52 5.38 -5.22
CA ASN A 25 -13.97 5.15 -5.22
C ASN A 25 -14.55 4.93 -3.81
N PHE A 26 -13.73 4.83 -2.77
CA PHE A 26 -14.17 4.65 -1.39
C PHE A 26 -14.40 6.01 -0.71
N ARG A 27 -15.64 6.27 -0.26
CA ARG A 27 -15.90 7.35 0.70
C ARG A 27 -15.36 6.98 2.08
N GLU A 28 -15.73 5.81 2.54
CA GLU A 28 -15.19 5.18 3.76
C GLU A 28 -15.19 3.67 3.53
N ALA A 29 -14.14 2.99 3.99
CA ALA A 29 -14.08 1.53 4.00
C ALA A 29 -13.16 1.05 5.11
N SER A 30 -13.49 -0.10 5.70
CA SER A 30 -12.59 -0.80 6.62
C SER A 30 -12.61 -2.30 6.35
N ALA A 31 -11.45 -2.94 6.52
CA ALA A 31 -11.29 -4.37 6.30
C ALA A 31 -10.33 -4.95 7.35
N GLY A 32 -10.69 -6.11 7.90
CA GLY A 32 -9.81 -6.96 8.68
C GLY A 32 -9.26 -8.09 7.81
N PHE A 33 -8.05 -8.54 8.09
CA PHE A 33 -7.35 -9.52 7.26
C PHE A 33 -6.84 -10.67 8.12
N SER A 34 -6.97 -11.89 7.61
CA SER A 34 -6.36 -13.09 8.16
C SER A 34 -4.84 -13.08 7.94
N PRO A 35 -4.03 -13.68 8.85
CA PRO A 35 -2.59 -13.85 8.67
C PRO A 35 -2.20 -14.81 7.53
N LYS A 36 -3.18 -15.47 6.91
CA LYS A 36 -2.97 -16.38 5.79
C LYS A 36 -3.48 -15.74 4.49
N ILE A 37 -4.34 -16.45 3.78
CA ILE A 37 -4.88 -16.04 2.49
C ILE A 37 -6.14 -15.22 2.73
N ASN A 38 -6.22 -14.08 2.04
CA ASN A 38 -7.40 -13.23 2.01
C ASN A 38 -7.94 -13.21 0.58
N ILE A 39 -9.22 -13.50 0.41
CA ILE A 39 -9.88 -13.51 -0.91
C ILE A 39 -10.82 -12.31 -0.98
N ILE A 40 -10.56 -11.40 -1.92
CA ILE A 40 -11.36 -10.19 -2.13
C ILE A 40 -12.25 -10.42 -3.35
N THR A 41 -13.55 -10.60 -3.12
CA THR A 41 -14.53 -10.88 -4.18
C THR A 41 -15.54 -9.74 -4.35
N GLY A 42 -16.15 -9.65 -5.53
CA GLY A 42 -17.16 -8.66 -5.85
C GLY A 42 -17.21 -8.35 -7.33
N GLN A 43 -18.20 -7.58 -7.76
CA GLN A 43 -18.36 -7.18 -9.17
C GLN A 43 -17.20 -6.31 -9.65
N ASN A 44 -17.04 -6.15 -10.96
CA ASN A 44 -16.04 -5.25 -11.50
C ASN A 44 -16.39 -3.79 -11.16
N GLY A 45 -15.38 -2.96 -10.92
CA GLY A 45 -15.59 -1.55 -10.55
C GLY A 45 -15.91 -1.29 -9.07
N VAL A 46 -16.17 -2.31 -8.24
CA VAL A 46 -16.51 -2.10 -6.81
C VAL A 46 -15.32 -1.65 -5.95
N GLY A 47 -14.10 -1.65 -6.48
CA GLY A 47 -12.90 -1.16 -5.79
C GLY A 47 -11.94 -2.23 -5.29
N LYS A 48 -12.06 -3.50 -5.73
CA LYS A 48 -11.11 -4.58 -5.35
C LYS A 48 -9.64 -4.19 -5.60
N THR A 49 -9.36 -3.71 -6.81
CA THR A 49 -8.03 -3.23 -7.21
C THR A 49 -7.60 -2.00 -6.41
N ASN A 50 -8.54 -1.11 -6.07
CA ASN A 50 -8.25 0.07 -5.25
C ASN A 50 -7.93 -0.31 -3.81
N LEU A 51 -8.55 -1.36 -3.26
CA LEU A 51 -8.22 -1.89 -1.95
C LEU A 51 -6.77 -2.42 -1.92
N LEU A 52 -6.37 -3.18 -2.95
CA LEU A 52 -4.98 -3.64 -3.09
C LEU A 52 -4.00 -2.48 -3.30
N ASP A 53 -4.39 -1.47 -4.06
CA ASP A 53 -3.56 -0.28 -4.28
C ASP A 53 -3.37 0.54 -3.01
N ALA A 54 -4.37 0.62 -2.13
CA ALA A 54 -4.23 1.26 -0.84
C ALA A 54 -3.19 0.53 0.05
N ILE A 55 -3.18 -0.80 0.02
CA ILE A 55 -2.17 -1.61 0.71
C ILE A 55 -0.78 -1.32 0.13
N HIS A 56 -0.65 -1.35 -1.20
CA HIS A 56 0.60 -0.99 -1.86
C HIS A 56 1.06 0.43 -1.48
N TYR A 57 0.12 1.38 -1.42
CA TYR A 57 0.39 2.76 -1.03
C TYR A 57 1.02 2.84 0.36
N LEU A 58 0.47 2.10 1.34
CA LEU A 58 1.03 2.05 2.70
C LEU A 58 2.42 1.42 2.76
N CYS A 59 2.81 0.59 1.79
CA CYS A 59 4.14 -0.04 1.78
C CYS A 59 5.16 0.78 0.96
N MET A 60 4.72 1.45 -0.10
CA MET A 60 5.58 2.10 -1.09
C MET A 60 5.46 3.63 -1.11
N THR A 61 4.66 4.21 -0.22
CA THR A 61 4.38 5.65 -0.10
C THR A 61 3.73 6.30 -1.32
N LYS A 62 3.34 5.52 -2.33
CA LYS A 62 2.70 5.95 -3.57
C LYS A 62 1.78 4.85 -4.12
N SER A 63 0.76 5.25 -4.87
CA SER A 63 -0.08 4.31 -5.60
C SER A 63 0.73 3.62 -6.70
N TYR A 64 0.40 2.36 -6.95
CA TYR A 64 0.92 1.58 -8.07
C TYR A 64 0.39 2.11 -9.41
N PHE A 65 -0.92 2.39 -9.48
CA PHE A 65 -1.60 2.76 -10.73
C PHE A 65 -1.52 4.25 -11.05
N ASN A 66 -1.47 5.13 -10.04
CA ASN A 66 -1.43 6.57 -10.26
C ASN A 66 -0.40 7.27 -9.34
N PRO A 67 0.77 7.66 -9.86
CA PRO A 67 1.83 8.24 -9.04
C PRO A 67 1.49 9.63 -8.50
N VAL A 68 0.48 10.32 -9.04
CA VAL A 68 0.08 11.65 -8.57
C VAL A 68 -0.84 11.51 -7.36
N ASP A 69 -0.30 11.79 -6.16
CA ASP A 69 -1.00 11.60 -4.89
C ASP A 69 -2.40 12.23 -4.84
N THR A 70 -2.56 13.46 -5.32
CA THR A 70 -3.85 14.18 -5.30
C THR A 70 -4.91 13.59 -6.22
N GLN A 71 -4.51 12.81 -7.23
CA GLN A 71 -5.43 12.11 -8.12
C GLN A 71 -5.96 10.79 -7.51
N ASN A 72 -5.41 10.37 -6.37
CA ASN A 72 -5.95 9.25 -5.59
C ASN A 72 -7.03 9.68 -4.58
N ILE A 73 -7.23 10.99 -4.40
CA ILE A 73 -8.33 11.54 -3.60
C ILE A 73 -9.64 11.30 -4.35
N ARG A 74 -10.66 10.83 -3.63
CA ARG A 74 -12.02 10.64 -4.16
C ARG A 74 -12.53 11.93 -4.80
N HIS A 75 -13.20 11.79 -5.94
CA HIS A 75 -13.73 12.93 -6.69
C HIS A 75 -14.66 13.79 -5.83
N GLY A 76 -14.46 15.11 -5.84
CA GLY A 76 -15.22 16.08 -5.05
C GLY A 76 -14.74 16.24 -3.61
N GLU A 77 -13.72 15.48 -3.18
CA GLU A 77 -13.16 15.56 -1.83
C GLU A 77 -11.82 16.32 -1.81
N GLU A 78 -11.51 16.92 -0.66
CA GLU A 78 -10.31 17.74 -0.44
C GLU A 78 -9.12 16.95 0.11
N PHE A 79 -9.38 15.75 0.64
CA PHE A 79 -8.36 14.92 1.27
C PHE A 79 -8.69 13.44 1.17
N MET A 80 -7.65 12.61 1.37
CA MET A 80 -7.76 11.19 1.61
C MET A 80 -6.93 10.80 2.84
N LEU A 81 -7.34 9.70 3.48
CA LEU A 81 -6.61 9.05 4.57
C LEU A 81 -6.60 7.54 4.34
N ILE A 82 -5.40 6.97 4.42
CA ILE A 82 -5.18 5.52 4.38
C ILE A 82 -4.48 5.15 5.68
N GLU A 83 -5.01 4.18 6.40
CA GLU A 83 -4.43 3.69 7.65
C GLU A 83 -4.33 2.17 7.63
N GLY A 84 -3.19 1.66 8.07
CA GLY A 84 -2.97 0.22 8.20
C GLY A 84 -2.33 -0.13 9.52
N TRP A 85 -2.80 -1.23 10.11
CA TRP A 85 -2.22 -1.87 11.27
C TRP A 85 -1.56 -3.15 10.82
N PHE A 86 -0.26 -3.24 10.99
CA PHE A 86 0.55 -4.38 10.59
C PHE A 86 1.13 -5.04 11.84
N GLU A 87 1.32 -6.34 11.78
CA GLU A 87 2.23 -7.07 12.65
C GLU A 87 3.50 -7.36 11.86
N ARG A 88 4.66 -6.99 12.39
CA ARG A 88 5.97 -7.21 11.78
C ARG A 88 6.94 -7.69 12.84
N GLU A 89 7.48 -8.89 12.68
CA GLU A 89 8.47 -9.48 13.60
C GLU A 89 7.98 -9.49 15.07
N GLY A 90 6.66 -9.67 15.27
CA GLY A 90 6.03 -9.69 16.60
C GLY A 90 5.74 -8.30 17.20
N ALA A 91 6.01 -7.21 16.46
CA ALA A 91 5.66 -5.85 16.86
C ALA A 91 4.48 -5.31 16.04
N GLU A 92 3.62 -4.53 16.69
CA GLU A 92 2.57 -3.77 16.01
C GLU A 92 3.15 -2.51 15.35
N GLU A 93 2.74 -2.28 14.11
CA GLU A 93 3.14 -1.13 13.31
C GLU A 93 1.91 -0.44 12.75
N TYR A 94 1.74 0.82 13.10
CA TYR A 94 0.63 1.64 12.64
C TYR A 94 1.12 2.66 11.63
N ILE A 95 0.71 2.47 10.37
CA ILE A 95 1.11 3.33 9.24
C ILE A 95 -0.07 4.16 8.78
N THR A 96 0.14 5.46 8.61
CA THR A 96 -0.89 6.38 8.11
C THR A 96 -0.36 7.23 6.98
N CYS A 97 -1.15 7.38 5.93
CA CYS A 97 -0.92 8.30 4.82
C CYS A 97 -2.10 9.27 4.70
N GLY A 98 -1.86 10.54 4.96
CA GLY A 98 -2.80 11.63 4.72
C GLY A 98 -2.35 12.48 3.55
N VAL A 99 -3.22 12.69 2.58
CA VAL A 99 -2.99 13.63 1.47
C VAL A 99 -4.13 14.62 1.43
N LYS A 100 -3.79 15.91 1.42
CA LYS A 100 -4.73 17.02 1.25
C LYS A 100 -4.32 17.81 0.01
N ARG A 101 -5.29 18.32 -0.74
CA ARG A 101 -5.01 19.21 -1.88
C ARG A 101 -4.19 20.41 -1.41
N HIS A 102 -3.22 20.81 -2.22
CA HIS A 102 -2.34 21.96 -1.95
C HIS A 102 -1.52 21.89 -0.65
N GLN A 103 -1.41 20.71 -0.04
CA GLN A 103 -0.57 20.51 1.14
C GLN A 103 0.42 19.36 0.91
N LYS A 104 1.50 19.37 1.69
CA LYS A 104 2.46 18.28 1.69
C LYS A 104 1.78 17.00 2.21
N LYS A 105 2.04 15.88 1.54
CA LYS A 105 1.66 14.53 2.01
C LYS A 105 2.26 14.27 3.39
N GLN A 106 1.42 13.79 4.31
CA GLN A 106 1.80 13.39 5.65
C GLN A 106 1.85 11.88 5.72
N PHE A 107 3.04 11.30 5.91
CA PHE A 107 3.23 9.87 6.02
C PHE A 107 3.86 9.56 7.37
N ARG A 108 3.24 8.69 8.17
CA ARG A 108 3.65 8.44 9.56
C ARG A 108 3.76 6.95 9.85
N ARG A 109 4.72 6.61 10.70
CA ARG A 109 4.84 5.31 11.38
C ARG A 109 4.71 5.54 12.87
N ASN A 110 3.80 4.83 13.53
CA ASN A 110 3.52 4.95 14.97
C ASN A 110 3.37 6.41 15.39
N ARG A 111 2.57 7.16 14.62
CA ARG A 111 2.29 8.61 14.79
C ARG A 111 3.47 9.55 14.56
N LYS A 112 4.68 9.05 14.30
CA LYS A 112 5.85 9.86 13.95
C LYS A 112 5.92 10.06 12.44
N GLU A 113 5.97 11.31 12.01
CA GLU A 113 6.07 11.67 10.60
C GLU A 113 7.48 11.40 10.04
N TYR A 114 7.54 10.82 8.85
CA TYR A 114 8.80 10.64 8.12
C TYR A 114 9.31 11.98 7.60
N GLN A 115 10.60 12.24 7.78
CA GLN A 115 11.24 13.39 7.14
C GLN A 115 11.44 13.14 5.64
N LYS A 116 11.83 11.92 5.28
CA LYS A 116 12.00 11.46 3.90
C LYS A 116 11.21 10.17 3.68
N LEU A 117 10.36 10.16 2.64
CA LEU A 117 9.55 8.98 2.32
C LEU A 117 10.40 7.76 1.95
N SER A 118 11.60 7.96 1.42
CA SER A 118 12.54 6.88 1.10
C SER A 118 12.94 6.04 2.32
N GLU A 119 12.88 6.59 3.53
CA GLU A 119 13.15 5.87 4.78
C GLU A 119 12.07 4.84 5.12
N HIS A 120 10.89 4.94 4.49
CA HIS A 120 9.82 3.97 4.63
C HIS A 120 9.94 2.81 3.63
N ILE A 121 10.54 3.04 2.46
CA ILE A 121 10.60 2.04 1.39
C ILE A 121 11.42 0.83 1.86
N GLY A 122 10.82 -0.36 1.72
CA GLY A 122 11.41 -1.63 2.18
C GLY A 122 11.15 -1.97 3.64
N PHE A 123 10.57 -1.05 4.43
CA PHE A 123 10.16 -1.33 5.81
C PHE A 123 9.01 -2.36 5.85
N LEU A 124 8.00 -2.17 5.01
CA LEU A 124 6.93 -3.12 4.74
C LEU A 124 7.13 -3.72 3.34
N PRO A 125 7.81 -4.87 3.21
CA PRO A 125 8.03 -5.48 1.91
C PRO A 125 6.68 -5.91 1.31
N VAL A 126 6.44 -5.54 0.05
CA VAL A 126 5.26 -5.94 -0.70
C VAL A 126 5.64 -6.31 -2.14
N VAL A 127 4.97 -7.33 -2.66
CA VAL A 127 5.01 -7.71 -4.07
C VAL A 127 3.58 -7.64 -4.59
N ILE A 128 3.38 -6.94 -5.70
CA ILE A 128 2.13 -6.94 -6.45
C ILE A 128 2.35 -7.69 -7.75
N VAL A 129 1.39 -8.53 -8.11
CA VAL A 129 1.36 -9.23 -9.39
C VAL A 129 0.09 -8.82 -10.10
N THR A 130 0.22 -8.35 -11.33
CA THR A 130 -0.87 -7.78 -12.12
C THR A 130 -0.94 -8.44 -13.50
N PRO A 131 -2.11 -8.45 -14.17
CA PRO A 131 -2.21 -8.89 -15.56
C PRO A 131 -1.26 -8.13 -16.51
N GLU A 132 -1.00 -6.85 -16.23
CA GLU A 132 -0.11 -5.98 -17.00
C GLU A 132 1.35 -6.44 -16.94
N ASP A 133 1.77 -7.19 -15.93
CA ASP A 133 3.13 -7.75 -15.84
C ASP A 133 3.46 -8.69 -17.02
N SER A 134 2.43 -9.23 -17.70
CA SER A 134 2.62 -10.01 -18.93
C SER A 134 3.16 -9.19 -20.11
N ALA A 135 2.91 -7.87 -20.12
CA ALA A 135 3.42 -6.96 -21.15
C ALA A 135 4.95 -6.81 -21.08
N LEU A 136 5.54 -6.89 -19.88
CA LEU A 136 7.00 -6.84 -19.68
C LEU A 136 7.75 -7.94 -20.43
N ILE A 137 7.09 -9.08 -20.69
CA ILE A 137 7.64 -10.19 -21.44
C ILE A 137 7.46 -9.97 -22.96
N ARG A 138 6.41 -9.24 -23.37
CA ARG A 138 5.99 -9.11 -24.77
C ARG A 138 6.53 -7.87 -25.48
N GLU A 139 6.73 -6.78 -24.74
CA GLU A 139 7.10 -5.46 -25.29
C GLU A 139 8.62 -5.24 -25.36
N GLY A 140 9.42 -6.27 -25.10
CA GLY A 140 10.89 -6.22 -25.22
C GLY A 140 11.43 -6.34 -26.65
N SER A 141 10.62 -6.05 -27.67
CA SER A 141 11.01 -6.19 -29.08
C SER A 141 10.30 -5.14 -29.93
N ASP A 142 10.78 -3.90 -29.84
CA ASP A 142 10.77 -2.88 -30.91
C ASP A 142 11.93 -1.89 -30.67
#